data_AF-A0A7Y2CW79-F1
#
_entry.id   AF-A0A7Y2CW79-F1
#
_cell.length_a   1.000
_cell.length_b   1.000
_cell.length_c   1.000
_cell.angle_alpha   90.00
_cell.angle_beta   90.00
_cell.angle_gamma   90.00
#
_symmetry.space_group_name_H-M   'P 1'
#
loop_
_entity.id
_entity.type
_entity.pdbx_description
1 polymer ?
#
loop_
_entity_poly.entity_id
_entity_poly.type
_entity_poly.pdbx_seq_one_letter_code
_entity_poly.pdbx_strand_id
1 'polypeptide(L)'
;MSNIHPSAVIEEGARIDPSVRIGPFCVVGAGVTLKAGVELKSHVVVTGETEIGEETVVFSFAVIGEIPQDLKFKGEASRLVIGKRNRIREHATMNCGTEGGGGLTRIGDDGLFMAGCHIAHDAIIGDRVIVVNSAAVAGHCVLEDDVIVGGLSGIHQFVRIGQGAIIGAVTMVTNDVIPYGLVQAPRGHLDGLNLVGLKRRGVARSDITALRAAFQMLAQGEGTFHDRARRLGEETESDYVRQIVAFVMADTGRHFLTPK
;
A
#
# COMPACT_ATOMS: atom_id res chain seq x y z
N MET A 1 -4.87 -22.61 28.73
CA MET A 1 -3.91 -21.49 28.84
C MET A 1 -4.54 -20.31 28.12
N SER A 2 -4.57 -19.13 28.71
CA SER A 2 -5.11 -17.92 28.04
C SER A 2 -4.22 -17.56 26.85
N ASN A 3 -4.81 -17.30 25.67
CA ASN A 3 -4.07 -16.78 24.51
C ASN A 3 -3.73 -15.28 24.64
N ILE A 4 -4.22 -14.63 25.70
CA ILE A 4 -3.98 -13.22 26.02
C ILE A 4 -3.09 -13.17 27.26
N HIS A 5 -1.95 -12.51 27.14
CA HIS A 5 -1.02 -12.32 28.25
C HIS A 5 -1.65 -11.44 29.36
N PRO A 6 -1.50 -11.76 30.65
CA PRO A 6 -2.14 -11.01 31.75
C PRO A 6 -1.75 -9.52 31.86
N SER A 7 -0.64 -9.11 31.26
CA SER A 7 -0.20 -7.71 31.22
C SER A 7 -0.69 -6.94 30.00
N ALA A 8 -1.46 -7.56 29.10
CA ALA A 8 -2.14 -6.85 28.04
C ALA A 8 -3.33 -6.07 28.61
N VAL A 9 -3.53 -4.84 28.14
CA VAL A 9 -4.68 -4.02 28.46
C VAL A 9 -5.67 -4.14 27.31
N ILE A 10 -6.85 -4.70 27.61
CA ILE A 10 -7.95 -4.83 26.66
C ILE A 10 -9.09 -3.96 27.18
N GLU A 11 -9.46 -2.93 26.43
CA GLU A 11 -10.57 -2.06 26.80
C GLU A 11 -11.93 -2.74 26.57
N GLU A 12 -12.93 -2.33 27.36
CA GLU A 12 -14.31 -2.81 27.22
C GLU A 12 -14.88 -2.37 25.86
N GLY A 13 -15.39 -3.33 25.08
CA GLY A 13 -15.92 -3.11 23.73
C GLY A 13 -15.13 -3.81 22.64
N ALA A 14 -13.85 -4.12 22.88
CA ALA A 14 -12.99 -4.81 21.92
C ALA A 14 -13.58 -6.19 21.54
N ARG A 15 -13.57 -6.49 20.24
CA ARG A 15 -14.15 -7.72 19.66
C ARG A 15 -13.02 -8.64 19.23
N ILE A 16 -12.73 -9.66 20.04
CA ILE A 16 -11.55 -10.52 19.86
C ILE A 16 -12.01 -11.95 19.63
N ASP A 17 -11.60 -12.54 18.51
CA ASP A 17 -11.83 -13.95 18.25
C ASP A 17 -11.08 -14.86 19.27
N PRO A 18 -11.67 -15.99 19.72
CA PRO A 18 -11.05 -16.87 20.73
C PRO A 18 -9.65 -17.42 20.36
N SER A 19 -9.32 -17.46 19.07
CA SER A 19 -8.04 -17.98 18.57
C SER A 19 -6.91 -16.92 18.54
N VAL A 20 -7.23 -15.65 18.81
CA VAL A 20 -6.27 -14.53 18.79
C VAL A 20 -5.23 -14.70 19.88
N ARG A 21 -3.96 -14.43 19.55
CA ARG A 21 -2.83 -14.40 20.50
C ARG A 21 -2.39 -12.97 20.77
N ILE A 22 -2.33 -12.56 22.04
CA ILE A 22 -1.92 -11.21 22.44
C ILE A 22 -0.77 -11.30 23.42
N GLY A 23 0.39 -10.76 23.02
CA GLY A 23 1.61 -10.72 23.81
C GLY A 23 1.57 -9.73 24.99
N PRO A 24 2.62 -9.73 25.82
CA PRO A 24 2.69 -8.86 26.99
C PRO A 24 2.71 -7.37 26.60
N PHE A 25 2.09 -6.54 27.44
CA PHE A 25 2.10 -5.07 27.33
C PHE A 25 1.51 -4.53 26.04
N CYS A 26 0.62 -5.29 25.38
CA CYS A 26 -0.21 -4.75 24.31
C CYS A 26 -1.32 -3.87 24.89
N VAL A 27 -1.79 -2.92 24.09
CA VAL A 27 -3.01 -2.15 24.35
C VAL A 27 -3.96 -2.37 23.18
N VAL A 28 -5.19 -2.78 23.47
CA VAL A 28 -6.26 -2.97 22.48
C VAL A 28 -7.45 -2.11 22.88
N GLY A 29 -7.75 -1.10 22.06
CA GLY A 29 -8.82 -0.14 22.31
C GLY A 29 -10.24 -0.69 22.11
N ALA A 30 -11.23 0.02 22.64
CA ALA A 30 -12.63 -0.41 22.65
C ALA A 30 -13.26 -0.62 21.25
N GLY A 31 -12.83 0.14 20.23
CA GLY A 31 -13.32 0.04 18.85
C GLY A 31 -12.67 -1.05 18.00
N VAL A 32 -11.75 -1.84 18.58
CA VAL A 32 -10.92 -2.78 17.82
C VAL A 32 -11.62 -4.12 17.61
N THR A 33 -11.54 -4.64 16.39
CA THR A 33 -11.94 -5.99 16.01
C THR A 33 -10.74 -6.81 15.52
N LEU A 34 -10.42 -7.90 16.21
CA LEU A 34 -9.36 -8.86 15.83
C LEU A 34 -9.99 -10.18 15.39
N LYS A 35 -9.80 -10.54 14.11
CA LYS A 35 -10.35 -11.78 13.54
C LYS A 35 -9.49 -13.00 13.91
N ALA A 36 -9.96 -14.18 13.50
CA ALA A 36 -9.35 -15.46 13.85
C ALA A 36 -7.85 -15.55 13.48
N GLY A 37 -7.06 -16.13 14.38
CA GLY A 37 -5.64 -16.37 14.17
C GLY A 37 -4.74 -15.13 14.18
N VAL A 38 -5.28 -13.92 14.42
CA VAL A 38 -4.46 -12.72 14.58
C VAL A 38 -3.48 -12.89 15.74
N GLU A 39 -2.25 -12.44 15.55
CA GLU A 39 -1.22 -12.46 16.58
C GLU A 39 -0.60 -11.09 16.78
N LEU A 40 -0.77 -10.54 17.98
CA LEU A 40 -0.07 -9.35 18.44
C LEU A 40 1.14 -9.77 19.26
N LYS A 41 2.35 -9.40 18.82
CA LYS A 41 3.58 -9.54 19.61
C LYS A 41 3.58 -8.52 20.76
N SER A 42 4.61 -8.54 21.62
CA SER A 42 4.65 -7.64 22.78
C SER A 42 4.64 -6.17 22.39
N HIS A 43 4.08 -5.30 23.23
CA HIS A 43 4.11 -3.84 23.05
C HIS A 43 3.46 -3.34 21.75
N VAL A 44 2.45 -4.03 21.23
CA VAL A 44 1.62 -3.52 20.13
C VAL A 44 0.51 -2.65 20.68
N VAL A 45 0.28 -1.51 20.03
CA VAL A 45 -0.91 -0.67 20.28
C VAL A 45 -1.84 -0.80 19.09
N VAL A 46 -3.08 -1.26 19.34
CA VAL A 46 -4.17 -1.21 18.37
C VAL A 46 -5.29 -0.38 18.96
N THR A 47 -5.69 0.68 18.26
CA THR A 47 -6.71 1.65 18.74
C THR A 47 -7.63 2.08 17.62
N GLY A 48 -8.56 3.01 17.91
CA GLY A 48 -9.54 3.53 16.97
C GLY A 48 -10.55 2.48 16.50
N GLU A 49 -11.36 2.85 15.52
CA GLU A 49 -12.26 1.93 14.81
C GLU A 49 -11.43 1.10 13.82
N THR A 50 -10.79 0.05 14.33
CA THR A 50 -9.82 -0.76 13.58
C THR A 50 -10.24 -2.21 13.47
N GLU A 51 -10.29 -2.73 12.24
CA GLU A 51 -10.44 -4.16 11.97
C GLU A 51 -9.14 -4.76 11.45
N ILE A 52 -8.70 -5.88 12.04
CA ILE A 52 -7.55 -6.67 11.57
C ILE A 52 -8.02 -8.07 11.17
N GLY A 53 -7.84 -8.39 9.89
CA GLY A 53 -8.22 -9.64 9.27
C GLY A 53 -7.40 -10.85 9.71
N GLU A 54 -7.92 -12.03 9.37
CA GLU A 54 -7.45 -13.33 9.84
C GLU A 54 -5.95 -13.57 9.61
N GLU A 55 -5.30 -14.28 10.54
CA GLU A 55 -3.90 -14.74 10.43
C GLU A 55 -2.86 -13.61 10.25
N THR A 56 -3.25 -12.36 10.46
CA THR A 56 -2.32 -11.22 10.44
C THR A 56 -1.44 -11.23 11.70
N VAL A 57 -0.15 -10.98 11.52
CA VAL A 57 0.83 -10.89 12.62
C VAL A 57 1.36 -9.46 12.72
N VAL A 58 1.18 -8.86 13.90
CA VAL A 58 1.65 -7.50 14.23
C VAL A 58 2.80 -7.59 15.22
N PHE A 59 3.94 -7.04 14.85
CA PHE A 59 5.19 -7.11 15.60
C PHE A 59 5.36 -5.91 16.54
N SER A 60 6.31 -6.06 17.46
CA SER A 60 6.48 -5.17 18.60
C SER A 60 6.63 -3.70 18.24
N PHE A 61 6.05 -2.84 19.07
CA PHE A 61 6.09 -1.38 18.95
C PHE A 61 5.41 -0.81 17.70
N ALA A 62 4.62 -1.63 16.99
CA ALA A 62 3.72 -1.12 15.97
C ALA A 62 2.54 -0.37 16.61
N VAL A 63 2.12 0.72 15.97
CA VAL A 63 0.98 1.55 16.39
C VAL A 63 -0.04 1.58 15.25
N ILE A 64 -1.17 0.91 15.48
CA ILE A 64 -2.16 0.59 14.45
C ILE A 64 -3.50 1.23 14.81
N GLY A 65 -4.05 2.01 13.89
CA GLY A 65 -5.37 2.63 14.04
C GLY A 65 -5.39 3.97 14.77
N GLU A 66 -4.22 4.59 14.95
CA GLU A 66 -4.18 5.94 15.52
C GLU A 66 -4.77 6.99 14.58
N ILE A 67 -5.17 8.13 15.15
CA ILE A 67 -5.72 9.27 14.44
C ILE A 67 -4.77 9.77 13.35
N PRO A 68 -5.30 10.36 12.25
CA PRO A 68 -4.50 11.00 11.22
C PRO A 68 -3.54 12.06 11.77
N GLN A 69 -2.40 12.22 11.10
CA GLN A 69 -1.49 13.35 11.28
C GLN A 69 -1.90 14.57 10.44
N ASP A 70 -3.21 14.77 10.21
CA ASP A 70 -3.76 15.93 9.50
C ASP A 70 -4.30 16.95 10.52
N LEU A 71 -3.82 18.19 10.47
CA LEU A 71 -4.28 19.30 11.32
C LEU A 71 -5.78 19.63 11.16
N LYS A 72 -6.37 19.18 10.05
CA LYS A 72 -7.80 19.33 9.77
C LYS A 72 -8.65 18.31 10.52
N PHE A 73 -8.09 17.19 10.98
CA PHE A 73 -8.82 16.19 11.75
C PHE A 73 -9.38 16.81 13.04
N LYS A 74 -10.68 16.66 13.27
CA LYS A 74 -11.43 17.22 14.42
C LYS A 74 -12.03 16.15 15.32
N GLY A 75 -11.64 14.89 15.14
CA GLY A 75 -12.23 13.76 15.86
C GLY A 75 -13.48 13.21 15.18
N GLU A 76 -13.63 13.45 13.88
CA GLU A 76 -14.66 12.80 13.07
C GLU A 76 -14.54 11.26 13.11
N ALA A 77 -15.63 10.58 12.75
CA ALA A 77 -15.63 9.13 12.62
C ALA A 77 -14.65 8.70 11.52
N SER A 78 -13.72 7.83 11.90
CA SER A 78 -12.65 7.38 11.01
C SER A 78 -12.22 5.98 11.38
N ARG A 79 -11.90 5.17 10.37
CA ARG A 79 -11.60 3.75 10.54
C ARG A 79 -10.37 3.29 9.75
N LEU A 80 -9.82 2.18 10.21
CA LEU A 80 -8.76 1.42 9.56
C LEU A 80 -9.24 -0.02 9.33
N VAL A 81 -9.12 -0.51 8.10
CA VAL A 81 -9.44 -1.92 7.78
C VAL A 81 -8.21 -2.58 7.17
N ILE A 82 -7.68 -3.59 7.88
CA ILE A 82 -6.56 -4.41 7.43
C ILE A 82 -7.08 -5.80 7.08
N GLY A 83 -6.72 -6.29 5.89
CA GLY A 83 -7.05 -7.63 5.41
C GLY A 83 -6.31 -8.75 6.13
N LYS A 84 -6.22 -9.89 5.47
CA LYS A 84 -5.74 -11.17 6.03
C LYS A 84 -4.26 -11.39 5.78
N ARG A 85 -3.63 -12.24 6.61
CA ARG A 85 -2.28 -12.78 6.42
C ARG A 85 -1.20 -11.71 6.24
N ASN A 86 -1.43 -10.51 6.75
CA ASN A 86 -0.46 -9.44 6.69
C ASN A 86 0.67 -9.67 7.71
N ARG A 87 1.88 -9.23 7.38
CA ARG A 87 3.02 -9.18 8.31
C ARG A 87 3.40 -7.74 8.55
N ILE A 88 3.01 -7.21 9.70
CA ILE A 88 3.23 -5.82 10.08
C ILE A 88 4.37 -5.77 11.09
N ARG A 89 5.54 -5.32 10.64
CA ARG A 89 6.81 -5.39 11.36
C ARG A 89 6.96 -4.28 12.39
N GLU A 90 8.08 -4.33 13.09
CA GLU A 90 8.39 -3.52 14.25
C GLU A 90 8.30 -2.03 13.94
N HIS A 91 7.75 -1.22 14.84
CA HIS A 91 7.62 0.24 14.66
C HIS A 91 6.82 0.70 13.43
N ALA A 92 6.08 -0.19 12.76
CA ALA A 92 5.17 0.22 11.71
C ALA A 92 4.05 1.10 12.28
N THR A 93 3.65 2.12 11.52
CA THR A 93 2.50 2.99 11.87
C THR A 93 1.47 2.96 10.77
N MET A 94 0.20 2.84 11.15
CA MET A 94 -0.93 2.86 10.22
C MET A 94 -2.06 3.70 10.81
N ASN A 95 -2.44 4.79 10.14
CA ASN A 95 -3.47 5.70 10.64
C ASN A 95 -4.85 5.39 10.06
N CYS A 96 -5.90 5.73 10.79
CA CYS A 96 -7.26 5.80 10.26
C CYS A 96 -7.37 6.93 9.21
N GLY A 97 -8.49 6.98 8.48
CA GLY A 97 -8.75 8.02 7.47
C GLY A 97 -9.16 9.40 8.01
N THR A 98 -9.62 10.28 7.14
CA THR A 98 -10.18 11.61 7.45
C THR A 98 -11.52 11.77 6.76
N GLU A 99 -12.40 12.67 7.23
CA GLU A 99 -13.67 12.94 6.53
C GLU A 99 -13.44 13.30 5.05
N GLY A 100 -12.39 14.07 4.77
CA GLY A 100 -12.02 14.50 3.41
C GLY A 100 -11.55 13.37 2.49
N GLY A 101 -11.12 12.23 3.02
CA GLY A 101 -10.72 11.04 2.26
C GLY A 101 -11.71 9.88 2.32
N GLY A 102 -12.91 10.10 2.89
CA GLY A 102 -13.93 9.07 3.03
C GLY A 102 -13.86 8.28 4.34
N GLY A 103 -13.02 8.72 5.28
CA GLY A 103 -12.94 8.21 6.65
C GLY A 103 -12.37 6.80 6.75
N LEU A 104 -11.64 6.33 5.73
CA LEU A 104 -11.18 4.95 5.64
C LEU A 104 -9.75 4.87 5.09
N THR A 105 -8.85 4.34 5.91
CA THR A 105 -7.61 3.72 5.41
C THR A 105 -7.85 2.22 5.23
N ARG A 106 -7.45 1.66 4.09
CA ARG A 106 -7.66 0.25 3.77
C ARG A 106 -6.36 -0.42 3.33
N ILE A 107 -6.10 -1.60 3.88
CA ILE A 107 -5.01 -2.49 3.50
C ILE A 107 -5.60 -3.84 3.11
N GLY A 108 -5.15 -4.37 1.97
CA GLY A 108 -5.53 -5.68 1.44
C GLY A 108 -4.91 -6.85 2.21
N ASP A 109 -4.77 -7.96 1.51
CA ASP A 109 -4.29 -9.24 2.01
C ASP A 109 -2.80 -9.47 1.70
N ASP A 110 -2.15 -10.37 2.45
CA ASP A 110 -0.83 -10.94 2.15
C ASP A 110 0.31 -9.90 2.02
N GLY A 111 0.16 -8.73 2.63
CA GLY A 111 1.14 -7.66 2.61
C GLY A 111 2.31 -7.88 3.58
N LEU A 112 3.44 -7.27 3.28
CA LEU A 112 4.63 -7.20 4.13
C LEU A 112 5.03 -5.75 4.37
N PHE A 113 4.74 -5.27 5.57
CA PHE A 113 5.02 -3.92 6.02
C PHE A 113 6.22 -3.98 6.96
N MET A 114 7.40 -3.64 6.45
CA MET A 114 8.67 -3.80 7.16
C MET A 114 8.93 -2.70 8.20
N ALA A 115 9.99 -2.88 8.98
CA ALA A 115 10.16 -2.12 10.21
C ALA A 115 10.23 -0.60 9.96
N GLY A 116 9.49 0.15 10.77
CA GLY A 116 9.43 1.60 10.73
C GLY A 116 8.74 2.19 9.50
N CYS A 117 8.01 1.39 8.70
CA CYS A 117 7.21 1.95 7.61
C CYS A 117 6.00 2.73 8.14
N HIS A 118 5.51 3.64 7.31
CA HIS A 118 4.36 4.48 7.62
C HIS A 118 3.29 4.37 6.53
N ILE A 119 2.04 4.10 6.93
CA ILE A 119 0.85 4.21 6.09
C ILE A 119 -0.03 5.32 6.67
N ALA A 120 -0.10 6.43 5.96
CA ALA A 120 -0.89 7.57 6.37
C ALA A 120 -2.40 7.37 6.15
N HIS A 121 -3.15 8.36 6.60
CA HIS A 121 -4.60 8.42 6.48
C HIS A 121 -5.11 8.29 5.04
N ASP A 122 -6.25 7.64 4.87
CA ASP A 122 -6.97 7.51 3.59
C ASP A 122 -6.20 6.76 2.49
N ALA A 123 -5.09 6.11 2.85
CA ALA A 123 -4.37 5.28 1.91
C ALA A 123 -5.16 4.01 1.60
N ILE A 124 -5.18 3.63 0.32
CA ILE A 124 -5.80 2.40 -0.17
C ILE A 124 -4.71 1.51 -0.73
N ILE A 125 -4.39 0.44 -0.03
CA ILE A 125 -3.32 -0.51 -0.35
C ILE A 125 -3.94 -1.83 -0.75
N GLY A 126 -3.57 -2.34 -1.92
CA GLY A 126 -4.00 -3.62 -2.46
C GLY A 126 -3.31 -4.83 -1.81
N ASP A 127 -3.41 -5.97 -2.49
CA ASP A 127 -2.91 -7.24 -1.99
C ASP A 127 -1.44 -7.46 -2.34
N ARG A 128 -0.73 -8.23 -1.50
CA ARG A 128 0.68 -8.64 -1.73
C ARG A 128 1.64 -7.46 -1.87
N VAL A 129 1.28 -6.31 -1.31
CA VAL A 129 2.13 -5.11 -1.30
C VAL A 129 3.26 -5.29 -0.30
N ILE A 130 4.47 -4.86 -0.68
CA ILE A 130 5.65 -4.86 0.17
C ILE A 130 6.10 -3.42 0.39
N VAL A 131 6.07 -2.97 1.64
CA VAL A 131 6.62 -1.67 2.05
C VAL A 131 7.87 -1.93 2.86
N VAL A 132 9.03 -1.63 2.29
CA VAL A 132 10.34 -1.94 2.90
C VAL A 132 10.67 -0.93 4.01
N ASN A 133 11.66 -1.25 4.85
CA ASN A 133 12.02 -0.52 6.05
C ASN A 133 12.04 1.00 5.85
N SER A 134 11.40 1.71 6.78
CA SER A 134 11.38 3.17 6.82
C SER A 134 10.87 3.86 5.56
N ALA A 135 10.13 3.14 4.70
CA ALA A 135 9.39 3.78 3.62
C ALA A 135 8.06 4.36 4.13
N ALA A 136 7.65 5.49 3.57
CA ALA A 136 6.45 6.20 3.97
C ALA A 136 5.49 6.37 2.79
N VAL A 137 4.24 6.00 2.99
CA VAL A 137 3.12 6.25 2.09
C VAL A 137 2.26 7.36 2.71
N ALA A 138 2.25 8.53 2.07
CA ALA A 138 1.52 9.68 2.57
C ALA A 138 0.00 9.59 2.29
N GLY A 139 -0.75 10.59 2.77
CA GLY A 139 -2.20 10.54 2.77
C GLY A 139 -2.83 10.36 1.38
N HIS A 140 -3.97 9.68 1.31
CA HIS A 140 -4.75 9.47 0.09
C HIS A 140 -4.03 8.73 -1.05
N CYS A 141 -2.92 8.05 -0.78
CA CYS A 141 -2.23 7.28 -1.81
C CYS A 141 -2.99 6.00 -2.16
N VAL A 142 -2.87 5.57 -3.41
CA VAL A 142 -3.41 4.28 -3.86
C VAL A 142 -2.24 3.41 -4.32
N LEU A 143 -2.03 2.26 -3.70
CA LEU A 143 -1.09 1.25 -4.16
C LEU A 143 -1.90 0.04 -4.61
N GLU A 144 -1.80 -0.32 -5.89
CA GLU A 144 -2.41 -1.53 -6.41
C GLU A 144 -1.64 -2.79 -5.95
N ASP A 145 -2.15 -3.95 -6.34
CA ASP A 145 -1.57 -5.24 -5.99
C ASP A 145 -0.10 -5.39 -6.40
N ASP A 146 0.63 -6.25 -5.68
CA ASP A 146 2.03 -6.64 -5.97
C ASP A 146 3.04 -5.47 -6.01
N VAL A 147 2.67 -4.28 -5.54
CA VAL A 147 3.56 -3.12 -5.50
C VAL A 147 4.67 -3.32 -4.46
N ILE A 148 5.89 -2.91 -4.81
CA ILE A 148 7.04 -2.93 -3.89
C ILE A 148 7.55 -1.50 -3.71
N VAL A 149 7.52 -1.00 -2.48
CA VAL A 149 8.11 0.29 -2.10
C VAL A 149 9.45 0.05 -1.42
N GLY A 150 10.55 0.41 -2.07
CA GLY A 150 11.91 0.24 -1.56
C GLY A 150 12.19 1.06 -0.30
N GLY A 151 13.15 0.61 0.50
CA GLY A 151 13.41 1.19 1.82
C GLY A 151 13.82 2.66 1.75
N LEU A 152 13.49 3.42 2.80
CA LEU A 152 13.76 4.87 2.89
C LEU A 152 13.14 5.69 1.74
N SER A 153 12.11 5.16 1.07
CA SER A 153 11.40 5.88 0.00
C SER A 153 10.19 6.61 0.55
N GLY A 154 9.75 7.64 -0.17
CA GLY A 154 8.54 8.40 0.14
C GLY A 154 7.59 8.42 -1.03
N ILE A 155 6.32 8.14 -0.78
CA ILE A 155 5.23 8.32 -1.74
C ILE A 155 4.45 9.56 -1.31
N HIS A 156 4.43 10.58 -2.15
CA HIS A 156 3.77 11.84 -1.86
C HIS A 156 2.24 11.70 -1.88
N GLN A 157 1.53 12.50 -1.08
CA GLN A 157 0.07 12.42 -0.96
C GLN A 157 -0.65 12.46 -2.31
N PHE A 158 -1.74 11.69 -2.42
CA PHE A 158 -2.58 11.50 -3.62
C PHE A 158 -1.93 10.74 -4.79
N VAL A 159 -0.71 10.21 -4.64
CA VAL A 159 -0.06 9.43 -5.70
C VAL A 159 -0.69 8.04 -5.82
N ARG A 160 -0.91 7.61 -7.07
CA ARG A 160 -1.29 6.24 -7.41
C ARG A 160 -0.09 5.44 -7.91
N ILE A 161 0.09 4.21 -7.44
CA ILE A 161 1.12 3.29 -7.91
C ILE A 161 0.42 2.04 -8.46
N GLY A 162 0.54 1.85 -9.77
CA GLY A 162 -0.10 0.76 -10.48
C GLY A 162 0.52 -0.61 -10.21
N GLN A 163 -0.26 -1.64 -10.52
CA GLN A 163 0.01 -3.03 -10.13
C GLN A 163 1.43 -3.48 -10.48
N GLY A 164 2.10 -4.14 -9.54
CA GLY A 164 3.41 -4.75 -9.75
C GLY A 164 4.54 -3.77 -10.05
N ALA A 165 4.30 -2.46 -9.90
CA ALA A 165 5.35 -1.46 -9.98
C ALA A 165 6.32 -1.61 -8.80
N ILE A 166 7.57 -1.21 -9.02
CA ILE A 166 8.61 -1.22 -8.01
C ILE A 166 9.26 0.16 -7.90
N ILE A 167 9.31 0.66 -6.66
CA ILE A 167 10.00 1.88 -6.29
C ILE A 167 11.35 1.47 -5.69
N GLY A 168 12.44 1.93 -6.29
CA GLY A 168 13.80 1.71 -5.79
C GLY A 168 14.01 2.40 -4.44
N ALA A 169 14.94 1.89 -3.64
CA ALA A 169 15.25 2.48 -2.34
C ALA A 169 15.66 3.97 -2.45
N VAL A 170 15.42 4.74 -1.39
CA VAL A 170 15.82 6.16 -1.29
C VAL A 170 15.20 7.03 -2.40
N THR A 171 13.99 6.69 -2.83
CA THR A 171 13.29 7.37 -3.93
C THR A 171 12.10 8.17 -3.39
N MET A 172 11.98 9.45 -3.79
CA MET A 172 10.77 10.25 -3.57
C MET A 172 9.89 10.23 -4.81
N VAL A 173 8.68 9.70 -4.70
CA VAL A 173 7.69 9.62 -5.79
C VAL A 173 6.64 10.71 -5.61
N THR A 174 6.56 11.64 -6.55
CA THR A 174 5.63 12.79 -6.49
C THR A 174 4.46 12.71 -7.47
N ASN A 175 4.43 11.65 -8.28
CA ASN A 175 3.61 11.50 -9.47
C ASN A 175 3.19 10.04 -9.65
N ASP A 176 2.08 9.82 -10.36
CA ASP A 176 1.52 8.49 -10.56
C ASP A 176 2.50 7.58 -11.31
N VAL A 177 2.56 6.32 -10.89
CA VAL A 177 3.45 5.30 -11.45
C VAL A 177 2.61 4.27 -12.17
N ILE A 178 2.87 4.08 -13.46
CA ILE A 178 2.14 3.10 -14.28
C ILE A 178 2.34 1.66 -13.75
N PRO A 179 1.38 0.75 -14.03
CA PRO A 179 1.54 -0.67 -13.76
C PRO A 179 2.86 -1.20 -14.31
N TYR A 180 3.51 -2.04 -13.50
CA TYR A 180 4.78 -2.68 -13.81
C TYR A 180 5.95 -1.70 -14.01
N GLY A 181 5.81 -0.42 -13.69
CA GLY A 181 6.89 0.56 -13.77
C GLY A 181 8.03 0.25 -12.79
N LEU A 182 9.26 0.52 -13.22
CA LEU A 182 10.44 0.60 -12.35
C LEU A 182 10.76 2.08 -12.15
N VAL A 183 10.61 2.56 -10.93
CA VAL A 183 10.92 3.95 -10.54
C VAL A 183 12.14 3.96 -9.65
N GLN A 184 13.11 4.81 -9.94
CA GLN A 184 14.32 4.97 -9.11
C GLN A 184 14.86 6.40 -9.16
N ALA A 185 15.97 6.63 -8.46
CA ALA A 185 16.64 7.93 -8.28
C ALA A 185 15.93 8.88 -7.28
N PRO A 186 16.64 9.90 -6.73
CA PRO A 186 16.15 10.67 -5.58
C PRO A 186 14.78 11.36 -5.74
N ARG A 187 14.36 11.69 -6.97
CA ARG A 187 13.09 12.37 -7.28
C ARG A 187 12.13 11.53 -8.11
N GLY A 188 12.36 10.22 -8.18
CA GLY A 188 11.48 9.28 -8.90
C GLY A 188 11.50 9.49 -10.41
N HIS A 189 12.30 8.73 -11.12
CA HIS A 189 12.25 8.62 -12.57
C HIS A 189 11.71 7.26 -12.96
N LEU A 190 10.76 7.23 -13.89
CA LEU A 190 10.30 6.00 -14.52
C LEU A 190 11.40 5.51 -15.48
N ASP A 191 12.27 4.65 -14.96
CA ASP A 191 13.49 4.17 -15.63
C ASP A 191 13.22 3.00 -16.57
N GLY A 192 12.12 2.27 -16.34
CA GLY A 192 11.76 1.14 -17.17
C GLY A 192 10.57 0.37 -16.63
N LEU A 193 10.58 -0.93 -16.90
CA LEU A 193 9.60 -1.88 -16.39
C LEU A 193 10.23 -2.84 -15.38
N ASN A 194 9.45 -3.34 -14.44
CA ASN A 194 9.78 -4.39 -13.48
C ASN A 194 9.83 -5.77 -14.17
N LEU A 195 10.78 -5.93 -15.08
CA LEU A 195 10.95 -7.14 -15.89
C LEU A 195 11.30 -8.35 -15.03
N VAL A 196 11.98 -8.14 -13.89
CA VAL A 196 12.28 -9.21 -12.94
C VAL A 196 11.00 -9.71 -12.29
N GLY A 197 10.14 -8.81 -11.81
CA GLY A 197 8.83 -9.15 -11.24
C GLY A 197 7.93 -9.87 -12.24
N LEU A 198 7.85 -9.36 -13.48
CA LEU A 198 7.08 -10.01 -14.55
C LEU A 198 7.58 -11.44 -14.84
N LYS A 199 8.89 -11.65 -14.95
CA LYS A 199 9.46 -12.99 -15.17
C LYS A 199 9.19 -13.95 -14.01
N ARG A 200 9.30 -13.47 -12.77
CA ARG A 200 9.04 -14.29 -11.57
C ARG A 200 7.57 -14.74 -11.46
N ARG A 201 6.64 -13.93 -11.96
CA ARG A 201 5.21 -14.27 -12.05
C ARG A 201 4.85 -15.16 -13.26
N GLY A 202 5.83 -15.54 -14.08
CA GLY A 202 5.60 -16.41 -15.23
C GLY A 202 4.91 -15.72 -16.41
N VAL A 203 4.97 -14.39 -16.50
CA VAL A 203 4.39 -13.65 -17.63
C VAL A 203 5.02 -14.10 -18.95
N ALA A 204 4.19 -14.33 -19.97
CA ALA A 204 4.63 -14.83 -21.26
C ALA A 204 5.62 -13.87 -21.93
N ARG A 205 6.57 -14.42 -22.70
CA ARG A 205 7.57 -13.61 -23.40
C ARG A 205 6.93 -12.63 -24.40
N SER A 206 5.82 -13.02 -25.04
CA SER A 206 5.04 -12.17 -25.94
C SER A 206 4.52 -10.93 -25.21
N ASP A 207 3.95 -11.08 -24.02
CA ASP A 207 3.43 -9.95 -23.23
C ASP A 207 4.55 -9.05 -22.70
N ILE A 208 5.69 -9.63 -22.29
CA ILE A 208 6.86 -8.83 -21.91
C ILE A 208 7.36 -7.99 -23.10
N THR A 209 7.35 -8.56 -24.31
CA THR A 209 7.71 -7.83 -25.53
C THR A 209 6.70 -6.73 -25.83
N ALA A 210 5.40 -7.01 -25.72
CA ALA A 210 4.34 -6.02 -25.92
C ALA A 210 4.45 -4.86 -24.91
N LEU A 211 4.68 -5.16 -23.63
CA LEU A 211 4.92 -4.17 -22.59
C LEU A 211 6.13 -3.29 -22.88
N ARG A 212 7.25 -3.87 -23.35
CA ARG A 212 8.43 -3.10 -23.72
C ARG A 212 8.16 -2.16 -24.91
N ALA A 213 7.44 -2.63 -25.92
CA ALA A 213 7.04 -1.82 -27.06
C ALA A 213 6.13 -0.66 -26.61
N ALA A 214 5.13 -0.97 -25.77
CA ALA A 214 4.23 0.03 -25.19
C ALA A 214 5.00 1.08 -24.38
N PHE A 215 5.97 0.67 -23.55
CA PHE A 215 6.80 1.60 -22.79
C PHE A 215 7.59 2.54 -23.70
N GLN A 216 8.18 2.03 -24.80
CA GLN A 216 8.88 2.86 -25.78
C GLN A 216 7.95 3.84 -26.48
N MET A 217 6.74 3.42 -26.85
CA MET A 217 5.72 4.31 -27.43
C MET A 217 5.22 5.37 -26.43
N LEU A 218 5.14 5.04 -25.14
CA LEU A 218 4.84 6.02 -24.09
C LEU A 218 6.00 7.02 -23.89
N ALA A 219 7.24 6.59 -24.05
CA ALA A 219 8.43 7.42 -23.93
C ALA A 219 8.61 8.37 -25.14
N GLN A 220 8.44 7.82 -26.35
CA GLN A 220 8.80 8.46 -27.60
C GLN A 220 7.60 8.43 -28.56
N GLY A 221 7.17 9.60 -28.99
CA GLY A 221 6.08 9.74 -29.96
C GLY A 221 5.45 11.12 -29.93
N GLU A 222 4.70 11.45 -30.98
CA GLU A 222 3.99 12.73 -31.08
C GLU A 222 2.81 12.80 -30.09
N GLY A 223 2.48 14.00 -29.62
CA GLY A 223 1.36 14.25 -28.71
C GLY A 223 1.70 14.10 -27.22
N THR A 224 0.70 14.27 -26.36
CA THR A 224 0.87 14.19 -24.90
C THR A 224 1.00 12.74 -24.42
N PHE A 225 1.40 12.53 -23.16
CA PHE A 225 1.44 11.18 -22.56
C PHE A 225 0.08 10.46 -22.63
N HIS A 226 -1.02 11.20 -22.43
CA HIS A 226 -2.37 10.67 -22.60
C HIS A 226 -2.70 10.31 -24.06
N ASP A 227 -2.30 11.14 -25.03
CA ASP A 227 -2.56 10.82 -26.44
C ASP A 227 -1.80 9.56 -26.87
N ARG A 228 -0.56 9.38 -26.38
CA ARG A 228 0.23 8.16 -26.61
C ARG A 228 -0.40 6.94 -25.95
N ALA A 229 -0.90 7.06 -24.70
CA ALA A 229 -1.60 5.99 -24.03
C ALA A 229 -2.93 5.63 -24.72
N ARG A 230 -3.70 6.61 -25.21
CA ARG A 230 -4.95 6.38 -25.94
C ARG A 230 -4.71 5.53 -27.20
N ARG A 231 -3.73 5.90 -28.02
CA ARG A 231 -3.37 5.13 -29.23
C ARG A 231 -2.94 3.70 -28.92
N LEU A 232 -2.17 3.51 -27.84
CA LEU A 232 -1.80 2.17 -27.38
C LEU A 232 -3.01 1.30 -27.06
N GLY A 233 -4.08 1.89 -26.53
CA GLY A 233 -5.33 1.18 -26.24
C GLY A 233 -6.06 0.71 -27.49
N GLU A 234 -5.96 1.45 -28.60
CA GLU A 234 -6.61 1.15 -29.87
C GLU A 234 -5.90 0.01 -30.65
N GLU A 235 -4.59 -0.14 -30.45
CA GLU A 235 -3.74 -1.06 -31.24
C GLU A 235 -3.39 -2.36 -30.50
N THR A 236 -3.62 -2.46 -29.19
CA THR A 236 -3.07 -3.56 -28.38
C THR A 236 -4.02 -4.75 -28.17
N GLU A 237 -3.46 -5.95 -28.33
CA GLU A 237 -4.08 -7.23 -27.97
C GLU A 237 -3.58 -7.78 -26.61
N SER A 238 -2.66 -7.08 -25.93
CA SER A 238 -2.11 -7.55 -24.65
C SER A 238 -2.88 -6.94 -23.48
N ASP A 239 -3.44 -7.80 -22.61
CA ASP A 239 -4.15 -7.37 -21.40
C ASP A 239 -3.27 -6.52 -20.46
N TYR A 240 -1.97 -6.81 -20.42
CA TYR A 240 -1.00 -6.04 -19.64
C TYR A 240 -0.87 -4.60 -20.13
N VAL A 241 -0.90 -4.38 -21.44
CA VAL A 241 -0.87 -3.04 -22.03
C VAL A 241 -2.20 -2.35 -21.81
N ARG A 242 -3.33 -3.05 -21.96
CA ARG A 242 -4.66 -2.51 -21.64
C ARG A 242 -4.76 -2.03 -20.20
N GLN A 243 -4.15 -2.73 -19.26
CA GLN A 243 -4.08 -2.30 -17.87
C GLN A 243 -3.32 -0.98 -17.69
N ILE A 244 -2.16 -0.82 -18.34
CA ILE A 244 -1.42 0.45 -18.33
C ILE A 244 -2.28 1.57 -18.91
N VAL A 245 -2.96 1.33 -20.04
CA VAL A 245 -3.83 2.32 -20.66
C VAL A 245 -4.99 2.69 -19.74
N ALA A 246 -5.68 1.71 -19.15
CA ALA A 246 -6.78 1.95 -18.23
C ALA A 246 -6.33 2.78 -17.02
N PHE A 247 -5.17 2.47 -16.44
CA PHE A 247 -4.60 3.23 -15.33
C PHE A 247 -4.30 4.69 -15.71
N VAL A 248 -3.71 4.89 -16.89
CA VAL A 248 -3.37 6.23 -17.39
C VAL A 248 -4.63 7.03 -17.74
N MET A 249 -5.67 6.38 -18.26
CA MET A 249 -6.92 7.04 -18.65
C MET A 249 -7.87 7.27 -17.47
N ALA A 250 -7.66 6.63 -16.33
CA ALA A 250 -8.46 6.84 -15.13
C ALA A 250 -8.17 8.20 -14.48
N ASP A 251 -9.22 8.83 -13.96
CA ASP A 251 -9.12 10.13 -13.29
C ASP A 251 -8.06 10.12 -12.18
N THR A 252 -7.27 11.20 -12.13
CA THR A 252 -6.23 11.40 -11.13
C THR A 252 -6.09 12.87 -10.76
N GLY A 253 -5.80 13.12 -9.47
CA GLY A 253 -5.44 14.44 -8.97
C GLY A 253 -3.96 14.79 -9.19
N ARG A 254 -3.19 13.91 -9.84
CA ARG A 254 -1.73 14.04 -10.05
C ARG A 254 -1.35 13.85 -11.51
N HIS A 255 -0.18 14.36 -11.90
CA HIS A 255 0.44 13.99 -13.17
C HIS A 255 1.17 12.65 -13.04
N PHE A 256 1.44 11.99 -14.16
CA PHE A 256 2.19 10.72 -14.24
C PHE A 256 3.70 10.94 -14.30
N LEU A 257 4.47 10.01 -13.74
CA LEU A 257 5.88 9.88 -14.10
C LEU A 257 5.96 9.41 -15.55
N THR A 258 6.58 10.22 -16.40
CA THR A 258 6.80 9.89 -17.80
C THR A 258 8.18 9.27 -17.98
N PRO A 259 8.34 8.27 -18.87
CA PRO A 259 9.66 7.78 -19.24
C PRO A 259 10.52 8.92 -19.79
N LYS A 260 11.84 8.84 -19.59
CA LYS A 260 12.82 9.70 -20.26
C LYS A 260 13.42 9.02 -21.48
#